data_AF-A0A3D5VFC8-F1
#
_entry.id   AF-A0A3D5VFC8-F1
#
_cell.length_a   1.000
_cell.length_b   1.000
_cell.length_c   1.000
_cell.angle_alpha   90.00
_cell.angle_beta   90.00
_cell.angle_gamma   90.00
#
_symmetry.space_group_name_H-M   'P 1'
#
loop_
_entity.id
_entity.type
_entity.pdbx_description
1 polymer ?
#
loop_
_entity_poly.entity_id
_entity_poly.type
_entity_poly.pdbx_seq_one_letter_code
_entity_poly.pdbx_strand_id
1 'polypeptide(L)'
;GDMDSVSDRALLSKCERVVHAYTDGRVPGKQRVEELGVKYTVFAAPGTSEDVALLLAAGKGADLVVAVGTHSNMIDFLEKGRPGMGSTFLT
;
A
#
# COMPACT_ATOMS: atom_id res chain seq x y z
N GLY A 1 -1.65 0.66 0.28
CA GLY A 1 -1.68 1.93 -0.45
C GLY A 1 -1.30 3.04 0.49
N ASP A 2 -0.76 4.13 -0.03
CA ASP A 2 -0.30 5.26 0.78
C ASP A 2 -1.47 6.11 1.30
N MET A 3 -1.54 6.30 2.61
CA MET A 3 -2.59 7.06 3.28
C MET A 3 -2.47 8.56 3.05
N ASP A 4 -1.29 9.07 2.69
CA ASP A 4 -1.08 10.50 2.43
C ASP A 4 -1.51 10.90 1.00
N SER A 5 -1.58 9.94 0.07
CA SER A 5 -1.96 10.18 -1.32
C SER A 5 -3.44 9.87 -1.63
N VAL A 6 -4.13 9.14 -0.77
CA VAL A 6 -5.55 8.77 -0.95
C VAL A 6 -6.48 9.95 -0.65
N SER A 7 -7.58 10.09 -1.39
CA SER A 7 -8.58 11.14 -1.12
C SER A 7 -9.31 10.94 0.21
N ASP A 8 -9.69 12.04 0.88
CA ASP A 8 -10.49 11.96 2.11
C ASP A 8 -11.81 11.22 1.89
N ARG A 9 -12.43 11.37 0.71
CA ARG A 9 -13.64 10.62 0.33
C ARG A 9 -13.43 9.11 0.44
N ALA A 10 -12.29 8.61 -0.04
CA ALA A 10 -11.96 7.19 0.05
C ALA A 10 -11.67 6.78 1.49
N LEU A 11 -10.94 7.61 2.25
CA LEU A 11 -10.69 7.38 3.67
C LEU A 11 -11.97 7.45 4.52
N LEU A 12 -13.01 8.19 4.13
CA LEU A 12 -14.28 8.24 4.87
C LEU A 12 -15.29 7.18 4.40
N SER A 13 -14.96 6.42 3.35
CA SER A 13 -15.84 5.38 2.80
C SER A 13 -15.95 4.16 3.73
N LYS A 14 -16.92 3.28 3.46
CA LYS A 14 -17.07 2.02 4.19
C LYS A 14 -16.05 0.99 3.72
N CYS A 15 -14.84 1.10 4.25
CA CYS A 15 -13.74 0.18 4.00
C CYS A 15 -12.98 -0.16 5.30
N GLU A 16 -12.26 -1.28 5.26
CA GLU A 16 -11.20 -1.56 6.21
C GLU A 16 -9.96 -0.75 5.81
N ARG A 17 -9.34 -0.10 6.79
CA ARG A 17 -8.13 0.71 6.58
C ARG A 17 -6.98 0.03 7.28
N VAL A 18 -5.96 -0.30 6.51
CA VAL A 18 -4.71 -0.86 7.02
C VAL A 18 -3.60 0.12 6.73
N VAL A 19 -3.07 0.74 7.79
CA VAL A 19 -1.99 1.73 7.72
C VAL A 19 -0.67 0.98 7.78
N HIS A 20 0.18 1.22 6.78
CA HIS A 20 1.50 0.61 6.72
C HIS A 20 2.44 1.25 7.75
N ALA A 21 3.13 0.41 8.51
CA ALA A 21 4.27 0.78 9.33
C ALA A 21 5.57 0.20 8.76
N TYR A 22 6.61 1.03 8.72
CA TYR A 22 7.96 0.57 8.43
C TYR A 22 8.51 -0.26 9.60
N THR A 23 9.52 -1.08 9.31
CA THR A 23 10.18 -1.96 10.28
C THR A 23 10.90 -1.20 11.40
N ASP A 24 11.19 0.08 11.21
CA ASP A 24 11.76 0.99 12.21
C ASP A 24 10.70 1.64 13.13
N GLY A 25 9.42 1.28 12.96
CA GLY A 25 8.32 1.78 13.77
C GLY A 25 7.68 3.08 13.27
N ARG A 26 8.18 3.67 12.17
CA ARG A 26 7.51 4.81 11.55
C ARG A 26 6.20 4.38 10.90
N VAL A 27 5.15 5.18 11.07
CA VAL A 27 3.81 4.91 10.53
C VAL A 27 3.30 6.13 9.75
N PRO A 28 3.68 6.27 8.47
CA PRO A 28 3.21 7.35 7.61
C PRO A 28 1.68 7.36 7.50
N GLY A 29 1.10 8.56 7.38
CA GLY A 29 -0.35 8.76 7.34
C GLY A 29 -1.15 8.38 8.59
N LYS A 30 -0.51 7.93 9.68
CA LYS A 30 -1.17 7.69 10.98
C LYS A 30 -1.85 8.96 11.49
N GLN A 31 -1.15 10.08 11.48
CA GLN A 31 -1.69 11.36 11.93
C GLN A 31 -2.96 11.73 11.14
N ARG A 32 -2.94 11.57 9.81
CA ARG A 32 -4.09 11.87 8.96
C ARG A 32 -5.32 11.03 9.29
N VAL A 33 -5.16 9.72 9.49
CA VAL A 33 -6.31 8.86 9.85
C VAL A 33 -6.83 9.13 11.26
N GLU A 34 -5.96 9.57 12.18
CA GLU A 34 -6.35 10.03 13.51
C GLU A 34 -7.14 11.35 13.46
N GLU A 35 -6.68 12.32 12.67
CA GLU A 35 -7.36 13.61 12.44
C GLU A 35 -8.75 13.43 11.80
N LEU A 36 -8.88 12.48 10.86
CA LEU A 36 -10.16 12.13 10.25
C LEU A 36 -11.09 11.31 11.17
N GLY A 37 -10.60 10.87 12.33
CA GLY A 37 -11.39 10.08 13.30
C GLY A 37 -11.86 8.73 12.77
N VAL A 38 -11.15 8.15 11.80
CA VAL A 38 -11.52 6.86 11.18
C VAL A 38 -10.86 5.69 11.88
N LYS A 39 -11.53 4.54 11.90
CA LYS A 39 -10.93 3.29 12.43
C LYS A 39 -9.90 2.74 11.46
N TYR A 40 -8.77 2.32 11.99
CA TYR A 40 -7.67 1.73 11.24
C TYR A 40 -6.93 0.67 12.04
N THR A 41 -6.21 -0.21 11.33
CA THR A 41 -5.26 -1.18 11.89
C THR A 41 -3.87 -0.84 11.36
N VAL A 42 -2.83 -1.00 12.19
CA VAL A 42 -1.44 -0.84 11.74
C VAL A 42 -0.88 -2.19 11.33
N PHE A 43 -0.20 -2.24 10.18
CA PHE A 43 0.48 -3.43 9.69
C PHE A 43 1.94 -3.12 9.36
N ALA A 44 2.85 -3.75 10.11
CA ALA A 44 4.29 -3.54 9.96
C ALA A 44 4.89 -4.55 8.99
N ALA A 45 5.51 -4.06 7.91
CA ALA A 45 6.17 -4.89 6.91
C ALA A 45 7.24 -4.09 6.15
N PRO A 46 8.28 -4.75 5.63
CA PRO A 46 9.24 -4.11 4.72
C PRO A 46 8.60 -3.82 3.36
N GLY A 47 9.18 -2.88 2.61
CA GLY A 47 8.72 -2.50 1.26
C GLY A 47 7.97 -1.16 1.25
N THR A 48 7.33 -0.86 0.11
CA THR A 48 6.46 0.31 -0.06
C THR A 48 5.02 0.01 0.42
N SER A 49 4.21 1.07 0.57
CA SER A 49 2.80 0.95 0.93
C SER A 49 1.99 0.11 -0.09
N GLU A 50 2.43 0.08 -1.34
CA GLU A 50 1.90 -0.73 -2.44
C GLU A 50 2.28 -2.20 -2.29
N ASP A 51 3.57 -2.49 -2.05
CA ASP A 51 4.05 -3.88 -1.85
C ASP A 51 3.31 -4.53 -0.68
N VAL A 52 3.14 -3.78 0.41
CA VAL A 52 2.44 -4.25 1.61
C VAL A 52 0.95 -4.51 1.34
N ALA A 53 0.30 -3.67 0.53
CA ALA A 53 -1.08 -3.92 0.13
C ALA A 53 -1.21 -5.19 -0.71
N LEU A 54 -0.25 -5.44 -1.61
CA LEU A 54 -0.23 -6.65 -2.41
C LEU A 54 0.05 -7.89 -1.56
N LEU A 55 0.99 -7.82 -0.62
CA LEU A 55 1.28 -8.89 0.35
C LEU A 55 0.05 -9.23 1.20
N LEU A 56 -0.68 -8.21 1.67
CA LEU A 56 -1.93 -8.40 2.39
C LEU A 56 -2.99 -9.08 1.52
N ALA A 57 -3.19 -8.62 0.29
CA ALA A 57 -4.17 -9.21 -0.61
C ALA A 57 -3.84 -10.68 -0.93
N ALA A 58 -2.58 -10.98 -1.26
CA ALA A 58 -2.11 -12.33 -1.51
C ALA A 58 -2.24 -13.22 -0.26
N GLY A 59 -1.81 -12.73 0.91
CA GLY A 59 -1.91 -13.45 2.18
C GLY A 59 -3.34 -13.70 2.65
N LYS A 60 -4.30 -12.92 2.17
CA LYS A 60 -5.75 -13.11 2.39
C LYS A 60 -6.42 -13.97 1.31
N GLY A 61 -5.67 -14.46 0.32
CA GLY A 61 -6.18 -15.32 -0.74
C GLY A 61 -7.11 -14.58 -1.71
N ALA A 62 -6.83 -13.31 -2.01
CA ALA A 62 -7.60 -12.58 -3.01
C ALA A 62 -7.45 -13.23 -4.40
N ASP A 63 -8.57 -13.60 -5.02
CA ASP A 63 -8.59 -14.18 -6.38
C ASP A 63 -8.29 -13.14 -7.48
N LEU A 64 -8.49 -11.85 -7.19
CA LEU A 64 -8.24 -10.74 -8.10
C LEU A 64 -7.79 -9.51 -7.33
N VAL A 65 -6.67 -8.92 -7.76
CA VAL A 65 -6.16 -7.64 -7.25
C VAL A 65 -6.10 -6.64 -8.40
N VAL A 66 -6.82 -5.54 -8.26
CA VAL A 66 -6.82 -4.46 -9.27
C VAL A 66 -5.98 -3.30 -8.74
N ALA A 67 -4.81 -3.10 -9.34
CA ALA A 67 -3.94 -1.96 -9.09
C ALA A 67 -4.31 -0.80 -10.04
N VAL A 68 -4.63 0.37 -9.48
CA VAL A 68 -4.98 1.58 -10.26
C VAL A 68 -4.04 2.71 -9.87
N GLY A 69 -3.35 3.29 -10.86
CA GLY A 69 -2.46 4.42 -10.63
C GLY A 69 -1.17 4.11 -9.88
N THR A 70 -0.75 2.84 -9.86
CA THR A 70 0.59 2.47 -9.36
C THR A 70 1.67 3.11 -10.21
N HIS A 71 2.83 3.40 -9.61
CA HIS A 71 4.05 3.80 -10.34
C HIS A 71 4.50 2.64 -11.24
N SER A 72 3.83 2.48 -12.37
CA SER A 72 4.04 1.38 -13.31
C SER A 72 3.95 1.97 -14.71
N ASN A 73 4.92 2.82 -15.05
CA ASN A 73 5.20 2.99 -16.46
C ASN A 73 5.88 1.69 -16.92
N MET A 74 5.39 1.07 -17.99
CA MET A 74 5.88 -0.21 -18.51
C MET A 74 7.41 -0.22 -18.76
N ILE A 75 8.03 0.97 -18.87
CA ILE A 75 9.47 1.19 -19.01
C ILE A 75 10.24 0.97 -17.69
N ASP A 76 9.67 1.32 -16.52
CA ASP A 76 10.32 1.11 -15.21
C ASP A 76 10.47 -0.38 -14.86
N PHE A 77 9.64 -1.23 -15.47
CA PHE A 77 9.71 -2.68 -15.35
C PHE A 77 10.89 -3.30 -16.14
N LEU A 78 11.42 -2.58 -17.14
CA LEU A 78 12.52 -3.00 -18.02
C LEU A 78 13.87 -2.39 -17.61
N GLU A 79 13.91 -1.37 -16.76
CA GLU A 79 15.16 -0.85 -16.20
C GLU A 79 15.73 -1.80 -15.14
N LYS A 80 16.70 -2.63 -15.53
CA LYS A 80 17.66 -3.22 -14.59
C LYS A 80 18.41 -2.08 -13.90
N GLY A 81 18.13 -1.84 -12.61
CA GLY A 81 18.99 -0.91 -11.87
C GLY A 81 18.56 -0.41 -10.49
N ARG A 82 17.34 -0.67 -10.00
CA ARG A 82 16.99 -0.25 -8.64
C ARG A 82 17.09 -1.40 -7.63
N PRO A 83 17.89 -1.26 -6.54
CA PRO A 83 17.84 -2.19 -5.43
C PRO A 83 16.49 -2.04 -4.75
N GLY A 84 15.59 -3.01 -4.96
CA GLY A 84 14.29 -3.07 -4.29
C GLY A 84 13.08 -3.42 -5.17
N MET A 85 13.19 -3.34 -6.51
CA MET A 85 12.12 -3.81 -7.41
C MET A 85 12.41 -5.23 -7.89
N GLY A 86 11.85 -6.22 -7.20
CA GLY A 86 11.72 -7.57 -7.73
C GLY A 86 10.64 -7.59 -8.80
N SER A 87 10.90 -8.23 -9.95
CA SER A 87 9.91 -8.42 -11.01
C SER A 87 8.67 -9.14 -10.47
N THR A 88 7.57 -8.41 -10.29
CA THR A 88 6.31 -8.97 -9.82
C THR A 88 5.47 -9.44 -11.01
N PHE A 89 5.51 -10.74 -11.29
CA PHE A 89 4.51 -11.37 -12.15
C PHE A 89 3.22 -11.56 -11.35
N LEU A 90 2.15 -10.86 -11.73
CA LEU A 90 0.79 -11.14 -11.29
C LEU A 90 0.20 -12.15 -12.28
N THR A 91 -0.25 -13.30 -11.78
CA THR A 91 -1.05 -14.28 -12.55
C THR A 91 -2.44 -14.30 -11.97
#